data_AF-A0A5C8DKB0-F1
#
_entry.id   AF-A0A5C8DKB0-F1
#
_cell.length_a   1.000
_cell.length_b   1.000
_cell.length_c   1.000
_cell.angle_alpha   90.00
_cell.angle_beta   90.00
_cell.angle_gamma   90.00
#
_symmetry.space_group_name_H-M   'P 1'
#
loop_
_entity.id
_entity.type
_entity.pdbx_description
1 polymer ?
#
loop_
_entity_poly.entity_id
_entity_poly.type
_entity_poly.pdbx_seq_one_letter_code
_entity_poly.pdbx_strand_id
1 'polypeptide(L)'
;MKPPLEFGYTNIRGEYAVRRVMPDVIYFGVTDYYTTPQWLMSGYDVDRDVFRTFAMANMRFDCPRCRDHDAAVINEHKQDPYSRG
;
A
#
# COMPACT_ATOMS: atom_id res chain seq x y z
N MET A 1 3.92 -11.54 21.84
CA MET A 1 3.84 -10.24 21.16
C MET A 1 3.63 -10.51 19.67
N LYS A 2 2.74 -9.79 18.98
CA LYS A 2 2.53 -9.99 17.53
C LYS A 2 3.63 -9.24 16.75
N PRO A 3 4.17 -9.79 15.64
CA PRO A 3 5.14 -9.08 14.82
C PRO A 3 4.48 -7.85 14.14
N PRO A 4 5.27 -6.81 13.81
CA PRO A 4 4.76 -5.68 13.04
C PRO A 4 4.35 -6.12 11.64
N LEU A 5 3.35 -5.42 11.08
CA LEU A 5 2.93 -5.58 9.69
C LEU A 5 3.99 -4.95 8.77
N GLU A 6 4.46 -5.71 7.77
CA GLU A 6 5.42 -5.23 6.78
C GLU A 6 4.73 -4.97 5.43
N PHE A 7 4.99 -3.80 4.84
CA PHE A 7 4.47 -3.43 3.51
C PHE A 7 5.35 -2.38 2.83
N GLY A 8 5.33 -2.36 1.50
CA GLY A 8 5.85 -1.24 0.71
C GLY A 8 4.90 -0.05 0.73
N TYR A 9 5.43 1.17 0.80
CA TYR A 9 4.63 2.39 0.85
C TYR A 9 5.27 3.51 0.03
N THR A 10 4.49 4.09 -0.87
CA THR A 10 4.88 5.33 -1.57
C THR A 10 4.24 6.53 -0.87
N ASN A 11 5.07 7.45 -0.38
CA ASN A 11 4.58 8.65 0.29
C ASN A 11 4.11 9.72 -0.70
N ILE A 12 3.55 10.82 -0.20
CA ILE A 12 3.06 11.94 -1.03
C ILE A 12 4.17 12.64 -1.84
N ARG A 13 5.45 12.47 -1.45
CA ARG A 13 6.61 12.95 -2.22
C ARG A 13 7.02 11.99 -3.34
N GLY A 14 6.32 10.87 -3.52
CA GLY A 14 6.67 9.82 -4.49
C GLY A 14 7.80 8.90 -4.03
N GLU A 15 8.26 8.99 -2.78
CA GLU A 15 9.35 8.16 -2.27
C GLU A 15 8.79 6.81 -1.80
N TYR A 16 9.33 5.72 -2.35
CA TYR A 16 9.00 4.36 -1.94
C TYR A 16 9.91 3.89 -0.81
N ALA A 17 9.35 3.21 0.19
CA ALA A 17 10.11 2.46 1.16
C ALA A 17 9.27 1.34 1.78
N VAL A 18 9.95 0.31 2.31
CA VAL A 18 9.32 -0.71 3.16
C VAL A 18 9.07 -0.11 4.55
N ARG A 19 7.94 -0.47 5.15
CA ARG A 19 7.50 -0.02 6.47
C ARG A 19 7.16 -1.22 7.34
N ARG A 20 7.58 -1.15 8.60
CA ARG A 20 7.15 -2.06 9.66
C ARG A 20 6.28 -1.26 10.64
N VAL A 21 5.01 -1.61 10.74
CA VAL A 21 4.03 -0.83 11.51
C VAL A 21 3.25 -1.74 12.43
N MET A 22 3.05 -1.31 13.68
CA MET A 22 2.05 -1.89 14.58
C MET A 22 0.71 -1.20 14.29
N PRO A 23 -0.26 -1.86 13.65
CA PRO A 23 -1.54 -1.23 13.33
C PRO A 23 -2.34 -0.96 14.60
N ASP A 24 -3.01 0.18 14.65
CA ASP A 24 -3.89 0.58 15.76
C ASP A 24 -5.36 0.56 15.32
N VAL A 25 -5.70 1.34 14.28
CA VAL A 25 -7.07 1.42 13.75
C VAL A 25 -7.09 1.54 12.23
N ILE A 26 -8.09 0.90 11.61
CA ILE A 26 -8.45 1.06 10.20
C ILE A 26 -9.81 1.74 10.12
N TYR A 27 -9.93 2.76 9.28
CA TYR A 27 -11.16 3.52 9.13
C TYR A 27 -11.28 4.13 7.72
N PHE A 28 -12.50 4.41 7.29
CA PHE A 28 -12.76 5.15 6.06
C PHE A 28 -12.98 6.62 6.38
N GLY A 29 -12.21 7.53 5.77
CA GLY A 29 -12.33 8.95 6.09
C GLY A 29 -11.31 9.83 5.38
N VAL A 30 -11.11 11.01 5.97
CA VAL A 30 -10.20 12.07 5.51
C VAL A 30 -9.33 12.56 6.66
N THR A 31 -8.22 13.21 6.34
CA THR A 31 -7.33 13.91 7.28
C THR A 31 -6.80 15.18 6.63
N ASP A 32 -6.07 16.01 7.37
CA ASP A 32 -5.38 17.19 6.83
C ASP A 32 -4.41 16.84 5.68
N TYR A 33 -3.85 15.63 5.67
CA TYR A 33 -2.94 15.14 4.63
C TYR A 33 -3.64 14.36 3.51
N TYR A 34 -4.82 13.80 3.79
CA TYR A 34 -5.61 12.97 2.87
C TYR A 34 -7.02 13.55 2.74
N THR A 35 -7.17 14.54 1.86
CA THR A 35 -8.41 15.31 1.72
C THR A 35 -9.50 14.59 0.90
N THR A 36 -9.14 13.55 0.15
CA THR A 36 -10.10 12.68 -0.53
C THR A 36 -10.46 11.48 0.35
N PRO A 37 -11.76 11.18 0.55
CA PRO A 37 -12.22 10.03 1.34
C PRO A 37 -11.62 8.72 0.83
N GLN A 38 -10.99 7.96 1.72
CA GLN A 38 -10.35 6.69 1.40
C GLN A 38 -10.16 5.82 2.65
N TRP A 39 -9.76 4.56 2.45
CA TRP A 39 -9.34 3.69 3.55
C TRP A 39 -7.97 4.12 4.09
N LEU A 40 -7.94 4.38 5.40
CA LEU A 40 -6.78 4.82 6.15
C LEU A 40 -6.47 3.80 7.26
N MET A 41 -5.19 3.65 7.55
CA MET A 41 -4.71 2.89 8.70
C MET A 41 -3.79 3.77 9.54
N SER A 42 -4.13 3.98 10.81
CA SER A 42 -3.23 4.58 11.80
C SER A 42 -2.47 3.48 12.53
N GLY A 43 -1.20 3.74 12.82
CA GLY A 43 -0.36 2.80 13.55
C GLY A 43 1.00 3.39 13.91
N TYR A 44 1.74 2.66 14.73
CA TYR A 44 3.07 3.04 15.18
C TYR A 44 4.13 2.46 14.23
N ASP A 45 4.84 3.35 13.52
CA ASP A 45 5.95 3.01 12.63
C ASP A 45 7.20 2.74 13.46
N VAL A 46 7.57 1.46 13.59
CA VAL A 46 8.66 1.03 14.49
C VAL A 46 10.04 1.44 13.99
N ASP A 47 10.18 1.69 12.68
CA ASP A 47 11.44 2.11 12.06
C ASP A 47 11.70 3.60 12.27
N ARG A 48 10.63 4.37 12.47
CA ARG A 48 10.67 5.84 12.61
C ARG A 48 10.30 6.33 14.00
N ASP A 49 9.92 5.43 14.91
CA ASP A 49 9.50 5.72 16.28
C ASP A 49 8.41 6.80 16.36
N VAL A 50 7.34 6.64 15.56
CA VAL A 50 6.28 7.66 15.47
C VAL A 50 4.95 7.07 15.00
N PHE A 51 3.84 7.61 15.51
CA PHE A 51 2.50 7.31 15.02
C PHE A 51 2.22 8.02 13.70
N ARG A 52 1.74 7.27 12.71
CA ARG A 52 1.41 7.79 11.37
C ARG A 52 0.11 7.18 10.86
N THR A 53 -0.54 7.95 9.99
CA THR A 53 -1.67 7.47 9.19
C THR A 53 -1.20 7.21 7.76
N PHE A 54 -1.51 6.02 7.28
CA PHE A 54 -1.14 5.52 5.96
C PHE A 54 -2.40 5.39 5.10
N ALA A 55 -2.34 5.91 3.88
CA ALA A 55 -3.36 5.66 2.87
C ALA A 55 -3.22 4.21 2.37
N MET A 56 -4.24 3.38 2.60
CA MET A 56 -4.15 1.96 2.22
C MET A 56 -4.03 1.76 0.71
N ALA A 57 -4.54 2.72 -0.09
CA ALA A 57 -4.36 2.73 -1.55
C ALA A 57 -2.89 2.81 -1.99
N ASN A 58 -1.99 3.29 -1.13
CA ASN A 58 -0.57 3.40 -1.41
C ASN A 58 0.26 2.25 -0.81
N MET A 59 -0.39 1.29 -0.15
CA MET A 59 0.27 0.10 0.38
C MET A 59 0.48 -0.93 -0.72
N ARG A 60 1.64 -1.57 -0.69
CA ARG A 60 1.98 -2.68 -1.57
C ARG A 60 2.43 -3.87 -0.75
N PHE A 61 1.72 -4.99 -0.93
CA PHE A 61 2.02 -6.28 -0.31
C PHE A 61 2.60 -7.28 -1.31
N ASP A 62 2.90 -6.82 -2.53
CA ASP A 62 3.53 -7.63 -3.55
C ASP A 62 4.91 -8.07 -3.06
N CYS A 63 5.16 -9.38 -3.15
CA CYS A 63 6.46 -9.93 -2.87
C CYS A 63 7.46 -9.32 -3.89
N PRO A 64 8.60 -8.76 -3.45
CA PRO A 64 9.64 -8.31 -4.37
C PRO A 64 10.15 -9.41 -5.31
N ARG A 65 9.99 -10.69 -4.92
CA ARG A 65 10.29 -11.88 -5.76
C ARG A 65 9.21 -12.22 -6.79
N CYS A 66 8.10 -11.50 -6.83
CA CYS A 66 7.01 -11.71 -7.80
C CYS A 66 6.97 -10.66 -8.92
N ARG A 67 7.85 -9.64 -8.91
CA ARG A 67 7.92 -8.67 -10.02
C ARG A 67 8.37 -9.26 -11.35
N ASP A 68 9.00 -10.43 -11.33
CA ASP A 68 9.29 -11.20 -12.55
C ASP A 68 8.05 -11.94 -13.09
N HIS A 69 6.95 -12.02 -12.32
CA HIS A 69 5.70 -12.66 -12.75
C HIS A 69 4.73 -11.65 -13.39
N ASP A 70 4.68 -10.40 -12.91
CA ASP A 70 3.70 -9.41 -13.38
C ASP A 70 4.08 -8.72 -14.71
N ALA A 71 5.37 -8.73 -15.09
CA ALA A 71 5.79 -8.29 -16.42
C ALA A 71 5.23 -9.21 -17.54
N ALA A 72 4.86 -10.45 -17.20
CA ALA A 72 4.16 -11.37 -18.11
C ALA A 72 2.64 -11.10 -18.12
N VAL A 73 2.03 -10.84 -16.96
CA VAL A 73 0.56 -10.65 -16.83
C VAL A 73 0.07 -9.37 -17.52
N ILE A 74 0.86 -8.28 -17.52
CA ILE A 74 0.45 -7.01 -18.17
C ILE A 74 0.50 -7.12 -19.71
N ASN A 75 1.32 -8.01 -20.27
CA ASN A 75 1.40 -8.19 -21.73
C ASN A 75 0.35 -9.16 -22.30
N GLU A 76 -0.26 -10.02 -21.48
CA GLU A 76 -1.31 -10.96 -21.94
C GLU A 76 -2.71 -10.32 -22.04
N HIS A 77 -2.98 -9.18 -21.40
CA HIS A 77 -4.25 -8.46 -21.59
C HIS A 77 -4.42 -7.82 -22.98
N LYS A 78 -3.45 -7.95 -23.89
CA LYS A 78 -3.62 -7.63 -25.32
C LYS A 78 -4.16 -8.80 -26.15
N GLN A 79 -4.41 -9.96 -25.54
CA GLN A 79 -4.94 -11.15 -26.21
C GLN A 79 -6.18 -11.74 -25.52
N ASP A 80 -6.91 -10.94 -24.74
CA ASP A 80 -8.23 -11.34 -24.25
C ASP A 80 -9.33 -10.91 -25.27
N PRO A 81 -9.99 -11.87 -25.95
CA PRO A 81 -11.02 -11.57 -26.93
C PRO A 81 -12.34 -11.02 -26.33
N TYR A 82 -12.49 -10.93 -25.00
CA TYR A 82 -13.74 -10.48 -24.36
C TYR A 82 -13.75 -9.01 -23.88
N SER A 83 -12.76 -8.19 -24.26
CA SER A 83 -12.69 -6.77 -23.87
C SER A 83 -13.37 -5.77 -24.83
N ARG A 84 -14.32 -6.20 -25.67
CA ARG A 84 -15.26 -5.29 -26.35
C ARG A 84 -16.66 -5.90 -26.37
N GLY A 85 -17.64 -5.15 -25.85
CA GLY A 85 -19.04 -5.15 -26.26
C GLY A 85 -19.77 -6.48 -26.31
#